data_AF-G6C708-F1
#
_entry.id   AF-G6C708-F1
#
_cell.length_a   1.000
_cell.length_b   1.000
_cell.length_c   1.000
_cell.angle_alpha   90.00
_cell.angle_beta   90.00
_cell.angle_gamma   90.00
#
_symmetry.space_group_name_H-M   'P 1'
#
loop_
_entity.id
_entity.type
_entity.pdbx_description
1 polymer ?
#
loop_
_entity_poly.entity_id
_entity_poly.type
_entity_poly.pdbx_seq_one_letter_code
_entity_poly.pdbx_strand_id
1 'polypeptide(L)'
;MTNSQSIGNFSNNNTQNLYITNIEQRTLIPTVLFKLLENVKKFQSQNNEKFELKKPAKLKEKLQYNNSRTYIRKFSEGINNYVLLEKILKNEFPDSQKVVEKVKDIFFDFTPMDENGEPIVGNGDECLKDMHNEIKERIARDPDFLSSGIDDSDLDKFIIALLQYVVIECQVLLNPNNDKESDDVIA
;
A
#
# COMPACT_ATOMS: atom_id res chain seq x y z
N MET A 1 -1.35 -66.46 -30.72
CA MET A 1 -0.22 -66.74 -29.81
C MET A 1 1.00 -65.98 -30.29
N THR A 2 1.84 -65.59 -29.32
CA THR A 2 3.19 -65.00 -29.38
C THR A 2 3.38 -63.51 -29.73
N ASN A 3 3.89 -62.80 -28.70
CA ASN A 3 4.33 -61.41 -28.60
C ASN A 3 5.72 -61.16 -29.24
N SER A 4 6.02 -59.90 -29.55
CA SER A 4 7.33 -59.20 -29.38
C SER A 4 7.10 -57.69 -29.58
N GLN A 5 7.19 -56.81 -28.56
CA GLN A 5 8.35 -55.98 -28.13
C GLN A 5 9.14 -55.36 -29.32
N SER A 6 9.56 -54.10 -29.42
CA SER A 6 9.92 -52.95 -28.55
C SER A 6 10.08 -51.75 -29.52
N ILE A 7 9.99 -50.45 -29.21
CA ILE A 7 11.00 -49.59 -28.54
C ILE A 7 10.33 -48.22 -28.32
N GLY A 8 10.22 -47.79 -27.07
CA GLY A 8 9.85 -46.42 -26.72
C GLY A 8 11.06 -45.50 -26.91
N ASN A 9 10.86 -44.43 -27.69
CA ASN A 9 11.82 -43.34 -27.83
C ASN A 9 11.93 -42.60 -26.49
N PHE A 10 13.05 -42.79 -25.77
CA PHE A 10 13.42 -41.94 -24.65
C PHE A 10 13.97 -40.61 -25.19
N SER A 11 13.09 -39.63 -25.40
CA SER A 11 13.52 -38.23 -25.50
C SER A 11 13.88 -37.73 -24.09
N ASN A 12 15.17 -37.63 -23.83
CA ASN A 12 15.71 -36.87 -22.69
C ASN A 12 15.40 -35.38 -22.89
N ASN A 13 14.21 -34.94 -22.48
CA ASN A 13 13.98 -33.54 -22.22
C ASN A 13 14.45 -33.26 -20.80
N ASN A 14 15.63 -32.66 -20.70
CA ASN A 14 16.16 -32.05 -19.49
C ASN A 14 15.15 -30.99 -19.01
N THR A 15 14.21 -31.40 -18.15
CA THR A 15 13.42 -30.49 -17.33
C THR A 15 14.39 -29.90 -16.32
N GLN A 16 14.99 -28.77 -16.68
CA GLN A 16 15.57 -27.86 -15.70
C GLN A 16 14.43 -27.51 -14.75
N ASN A 17 14.40 -28.15 -13.58
CA ASN A 17 13.58 -27.71 -12.47
C ASN A 17 14.06 -26.30 -12.14
N LEU A 18 13.38 -25.30 -12.69
CA LEU A 18 13.43 -23.96 -12.16
C LEU A 18 12.93 -24.08 -10.72
N TYR A 19 13.85 -24.12 -9.77
CA TYR A 19 13.55 -23.83 -8.38
C TYR A 19 13.08 -22.37 -8.36
N ILE A 20 11.80 -22.16 -8.67
CA ILE A 20 11.09 -20.98 -8.23
C ILE A 20 11.07 -21.14 -6.72
N THR A 21 12.06 -20.58 -6.05
CA THR A 21 11.95 -20.25 -4.64
C THR A 21 10.81 -19.24 -4.57
N ASN A 22 9.58 -19.71 -4.44
CA ASN A 22 8.51 -18.95 -3.82
C ASN A 22 9.01 -18.67 -2.41
N ILE A 23 9.82 -17.62 -2.26
CA ILE A 23 10.00 -16.97 -0.98
C ILE A 23 8.62 -16.38 -0.73
N GLU A 24 7.72 -17.18 -0.17
CA GLU A 24 6.48 -16.70 0.37
C GLU A 24 6.88 -15.60 1.35
N GLN A 25 6.67 -14.34 0.96
CA GLN A 25 6.92 -13.23 1.84
C GLN A 25 6.00 -13.45 3.04
N ARG A 26 6.61 -13.73 4.19
CA ARG A 26 5.87 -13.97 5.43
C ARG A 26 4.95 -12.78 5.68
N THR A 27 3.64 -13.04 5.64
CA THR A 27 2.60 -12.07 5.99
C THR A 27 2.82 -11.59 7.42
N LEU A 28 2.55 -10.30 7.65
CA LEU A 28 2.57 -9.72 8.98
C LEU A 28 1.63 -10.46 9.91
N ILE A 29 2.02 -10.52 11.18
CA ILE A 29 1.18 -11.08 12.23
C ILE A 29 0.25 -9.98 12.78
N PRO A 30 -1.02 -10.30 13.12
CA PRO A 30 -1.99 -9.30 13.58
C PRO A 30 -1.49 -8.45 14.76
N THR A 31 -0.82 -9.07 15.73
CA THR A 31 -0.29 -8.36 16.91
C THR A 31 0.76 -7.31 16.56
N VAL A 32 1.57 -7.54 15.52
CA VAL A 32 2.53 -6.55 15.00
C VAL A 32 1.79 -5.40 14.33
N LEU A 33 0.78 -5.69 13.51
CA LEU A 33 -0.07 -4.67 12.88
C LEU A 33 -0.75 -3.78 13.91
N PHE A 34 -1.35 -4.37 14.95
CA PHE A 34 -1.99 -3.61 16.04
C PHE A 34 -1.00 -2.66 16.73
N LYS A 35 0.20 -3.14 17.08
CA LYS A 35 1.23 -2.28 17.70
C LYS A 35 1.64 -1.13 16.78
N LEU A 36 1.88 -1.41 15.51
CA LEU A 36 2.30 -0.38 14.54
C LEU A 36 1.17 0.63 14.26
N LEU A 37 -0.08 0.19 14.20
CA LEU A 37 -1.24 1.07 14.10
C LEU A 37 -1.39 2.00 15.31
N GLU A 38 -1.17 1.49 16.53
CA GLU A 38 -1.14 2.32 17.74
C GLU A 38 -0.03 3.38 17.69
N ASN A 39 1.13 3.08 17.12
CA ASN A 39 2.19 4.07 16.92
C ASN A 39 1.72 5.20 15.98
N VAL A 40 1.14 4.86 14.83
CA VAL A 40 0.65 5.86 13.87
C VAL A 40 -0.46 6.71 14.48
N LYS A 41 -1.37 6.12 15.25
CA LYS A 41 -2.47 6.82 15.93
C LYS A 41 -1.98 7.93 16.87
N LYS A 42 -0.79 7.79 17.46
CA LYS A 42 -0.17 8.76 18.37
C LYS A 42 0.48 9.96 17.66
N PHE A 43 0.60 9.96 16.33
CA PHE A 43 1.22 11.08 15.62
C PHE A 43 0.48 12.40 15.89
N GLN A 44 1.23 13.49 16.02
CA GLN A 44 0.62 14.82 16.13
C GLN A 44 0.00 15.21 14.78
N SER A 45 -1.25 15.68 14.81
CA SER A 45 -1.92 16.26 13.63
C SER A 45 -1.84 17.77 13.67
N GLN A 46 -1.67 18.37 12.50
CA GLN A 46 -1.76 19.82 12.32
C GLN A 46 -3.10 20.23 11.68
N ASN A 47 -3.83 19.30 11.05
CA ASN A 47 -5.03 19.59 10.29
C ASN A 47 -6.27 18.87 10.86
N ASN A 48 -7.42 19.56 10.82
CA ASN A 48 -8.73 19.07 11.25
C ASN A 48 -9.71 18.96 10.08
N GLU A 49 -9.21 18.72 8.86
CA GLU A 49 -10.09 18.56 7.70
C GLU A 49 -11.01 17.36 7.86
N LYS A 50 -12.28 17.55 7.51
CA LYS A 50 -13.27 16.48 7.56
C LYS A 50 -13.01 15.44 6.48
N PHE A 51 -13.27 14.20 6.86
CA PHE A 51 -13.28 13.05 5.96
C PHE A 51 -14.37 13.21 4.89
N GLU A 52 -14.01 13.03 3.62
CA GLU A 52 -14.95 13.01 2.50
C GLU A 52 -14.97 11.64 1.83
N LEU A 53 -16.17 11.10 1.63
CA LEU A 53 -16.39 9.87 0.88
C LEU A 53 -16.35 10.20 -0.62
N LYS A 54 -15.28 9.78 -1.30
CA LYS A 54 -15.13 9.92 -2.76
C LYS A 54 -15.34 8.57 -3.43
N LYS A 55 -15.97 8.55 -4.60
CA LYS A 55 -16.14 7.32 -5.39
C LYS A 55 -14.76 6.80 -5.82
N PRO A 56 -14.33 5.60 -5.37
CA PRO A 56 -12.97 5.16 -5.61
C PRO A 56 -12.72 4.85 -7.09
N ALA A 57 -11.60 5.34 -7.63
CA ALA A 57 -11.07 4.87 -8.90
C ALA A 57 -10.43 3.50 -8.77
N LYS A 58 -10.27 2.77 -9.89
CA LYS A 58 -9.50 1.53 -9.86
C LYS A 58 -8.05 1.86 -9.47
N LEU A 59 -7.49 1.09 -8.53
CA LEU A 59 -6.17 1.34 -7.95
C LEU A 59 -5.09 1.59 -9.02
N LYS A 60 -5.01 0.73 -10.05
CA LYS A 60 -4.02 0.87 -11.11
C LYS A 60 -4.19 2.16 -11.92
N GLU A 61 -5.42 2.54 -12.23
CA GLU A 61 -5.74 3.78 -12.97
C GLU A 61 -5.34 4.99 -12.13
N LYS A 62 -5.66 4.98 -10.83
CA LYS A 62 -5.27 6.03 -9.89
C LYS A 62 -3.75 6.18 -9.76
N LEU A 63 -3.01 5.08 -9.64
CA LEU A 63 -1.55 5.11 -9.59
C LEU A 63 -0.94 5.61 -10.89
N GLN A 64 -1.49 5.24 -12.04
CA GLN A 64 -1.02 5.75 -13.34
C GLN A 64 -1.30 7.24 -13.49
N TYR A 65 -2.48 7.71 -13.07
CA TYR A 65 -2.85 9.13 -13.10
C TYR A 65 -1.89 10.00 -12.28
N ASN A 66 -1.49 9.52 -11.10
CA ASN A 66 -0.60 10.23 -10.19
C ASN A 66 0.89 9.96 -10.43
N ASN A 67 1.28 9.35 -11.56
CA ASN A 67 2.68 8.99 -11.85
C ASN A 67 3.35 8.05 -10.83
N SER A 68 2.57 7.24 -10.10
CA SER A 68 3.03 6.30 -9.06
C SER A 68 3.26 4.87 -9.57
N ARG A 69 4.01 4.70 -10.67
CA ARG A 69 4.13 3.39 -11.36
C ARG A 69 4.90 2.35 -10.53
N THR A 70 5.89 2.77 -9.75
CA THR A 70 6.67 1.87 -8.89
C THR A 70 5.78 1.19 -7.85
N TYR A 71 4.79 1.91 -7.33
CA TYR A 71 3.87 1.40 -6.32
C TYR A 71 2.83 0.41 -6.84
N ILE A 72 2.60 0.33 -8.16
CA ILE A 72 1.78 -0.74 -8.77
C ILE A 72 2.36 -2.11 -8.40
N ARG A 73 3.68 -2.27 -8.56
CA ARG A 73 4.35 -3.53 -8.23
C ARG A 73 4.40 -3.76 -6.72
N LYS A 74 4.80 -2.76 -5.93
CA LYS A 74 4.90 -2.89 -4.47
C LYS A 74 3.58 -3.31 -3.82
N PHE A 75 2.46 -2.72 -4.25
CA PHE A 75 1.14 -3.08 -3.75
C PHE A 75 0.69 -4.47 -4.21
N SER A 76 1.08 -4.89 -5.42
CA SER A 76 0.78 -6.26 -5.88
C SER A 76 1.56 -7.32 -5.10
N GLU A 77 2.84 -7.06 -4.77
CA GLU A 77 3.68 -7.97 -4.00
C GLU A 77 3.22 -8.03 -2.53
N GLY A 78 2.75 -6.92 -1.97
CA GLY A 78 2.30 -6.79 -0.58
C GLY A 78 0.83 -7.13 -0.31
N ILE A 79 0.10 -7.72 -1.26
CA ILE A 79 -1.38 -7.84 -1.19
C ILE A 79 -1.88 -8.57 0.06
N ASN A 80 -1.17 -9.60 0.53
CA ASN A 80 -1.56 -10.35 1.74
C ASN A 80 -1.51 -9.48 2.99
N ASN A 81 -0.51 -8.59 3.09
CA ASN A 81 -0.39 -7.65 4.21
C ASN A 81 -1.51 -6.62 4.16
N TYR A 82 -1.85 -6.12 2.96
CA TYR A 82 -2.98 -5.23 2.76
C TYR A 82 -4.30 -5.86 3.19
N VAL A 83 -4.61 -7.08 2.74
CA VAL A 83 -5.89 -7.76 3.08
C VAL A 83 -6.03 -7.93 4.60
N LEU A 84 -4.94 -8.30 5.28
CA LEU A 84 -4.95 -8.42 6.72
C LEU A 84 -5.10 -7.06 7.43
N LEU A 85 -4.38 -6.04 6.97
CA LEU A 85 -4.48 -4.68 7.51
C LEU A 85 -5.89 -4.11 7.33
N GLU A 86 -6.48 -4.25 6.14
CA GLU A 86 -7.85 -3.81 5.85
C GLU A 86 -8.85 -4.46 6.81
N LYS A 87 -8.74 -5.78 7.01
CA LYS A 87 -9.59 -6.51 7.95
C LYS A 87 -9.49 -5.92 9.36
N ILE A 88 -8.27 -5.65 9.84
CA ILE A 88 -8.02 -5.09 11.16
C ILE A 88 -8.58 -3.67 11.26
N LEU A 89 -8.26 -2.79 10.31
CA LEU A 89 -8.74 -1.40 10.31
C LEU A 89 -10.26 -1.29 10.24
N LYS A 90 -10.92 -2.14 9.44
CA LYS A 90 -12.39 -2.09 9.27
C LYS A 90 -13.17 -2.72 10.43
N ASN A 91 -12.62 -3.76 11.07
CA ASN A 91 -13.42 -4.60 11.99
C ASN A 91 -12.87 -4.73 13.40
N GLU A 92 -11.58 -4.55 13.63
CA GLU A 92 -10.92 -4.97 14.88
C GLU A 92 -10.19 -3.82 15.60
N PHE A 93 -9.81 -2.76 14.89
CA PHE A 93 -9.00 -1.66 15.43
C PHE A 93 -9.86 -0.44 15.82
N PRO A 94 -9.94 -0.07 17.12
CA PRO A 94 -10.71 1.09 17.56
C PRO A 94 -10.10 2.42 17.09
N ASP A 95 -10.97 3.33 16.65
CA ASP A 95 -10.59 4.63 16.08
C ASP A 95 -9.66 4.52 14.85
N SER A 96 -9.84 3.51 14.00
CA SER A 96 -9.05 3.34 12.78
C SER A 96 -9.07 4.57 11.86
N GLN A 97 -10.15 5.35 11.88
CA GLN A 97 -10.24 6.62 11.16
C GLN A 97 -9.12 7.61 11.57
N LYS A 98 -8.73 7.66 12.86
CA LYS A 98 -7.63 8.54 13.30
C LYS A 98 -6.32 8.17 12.61
N VAL A 99 -6.03 6.88 12.43
CA VAL A 99 -4.83 6.42 11.72
C VAL A 99 -4.84 6.97 10.29
N VAL A 100 -5.98 6.86 9.60
CA VAL A 100 -6.16 7.35 8.23
C VAL A 100 -5.94 8.86 8.15
N GLU A 101 -6.51 9.62 9.09
CA GLU A 101 -6.32 11.07 9.18
C GLU A 101 -4.85 11.45 9.38
N LYS A 102 -4.11 10.75 10.27
CA LYS A 102 -2.67 10.99 10.46
C LYS A 102 -1.86 10.77 9.20
N VAL A 103 -2.19 9.74 8.42
CA VAL A 103 -1.49 9.45 7.15
C VAL A 103 -1.88 10.45 6.07
N LYS A 104 -3.13 10.91 6.05
CA LYS A 104 -3.61 11.98 5.16
C LYS A 104 -2.87 13.29 5.44
N ASP A 105 -2.65 13.64 6.70
CA ASP A 105 -1.87 14.85 7.06
C ASP A 105 -0.46 14.80 6.46
N ILE A 106 0.22 13.66 6.58
CA ILE A 106 1.56 13.45 6.00
C ILE A 106 1.54 13.59 4.47
N PHE A 107 0.45 13.20 3.80
CA PHE A 107 0.32 13.41 2.35
C PHE A 107 0.35 14.89 1.98
N PHE A 108 -0.32 15.75 2.74
CA PHE A 108 -0.33 17.19 2.49
C PHE A 108 1.05 17.85 2.67
N ASP A 109 1.93 17.27 3.48
CA ASP A 109 3.31 17.75 3.65
C ASP A 109 4.18 17.56 2.39
N PHE A 110 3.84 16.59 1.53
CA PHE A 110 4.66 16.19 0.37
C PHE A 110 3.98 16.34 -0.99
N THR A 111 2.67 16.58 -1.03
CA THR A 111 1.96 16.77 -2.29
C THR A 111 2.11 18.20 -2.80
N PRO A 112 2.36 18.39 -4.11
CA PRO A 112 2.33 19.73 -4.68
C PRO A 112 0.92 20.31 -4.63
N MET A 113 0.84 21.63 -4.41
CA MET A 113 -0.40 22.40 -4.36
C MET A 113 -0.46 23.43 -5.49
N ASP A 114 -1.66 23.78 -5.92
CA ASP A 114 -1.90 24.94 -6.77
C ASP A 114 -1.94 26.26 -5.97
N GLU A 115 -2.28 27.35 -6.65
CA GLU A 115 -2.44 28.69 -6.05
C GLU A 115 -3.62 28.80 -5.08
N ASN A 116 -4.58 27.87 -5.12
CA ASN A 116 -5.73 27.82 -4.22
C ASN A 116 -5.46 26.96 -2.98
N GLY A 117 -4.30 26.30 -2.91
CA GLY A 117 -3.95 25.36 -1.85
C GLY A 117 -4.52 23.96 -2.05
N GLU A 118 -4.98 23.63 -3.25
CA GLU A 118 -5.52 22.32 -3.59
C GLU A 118 -4.43 21.39 -4.15
N PRO A 119 -4.41 20.10 -3.80
CA PRO A 119 -3.44 19.16 -4.34
C PRO A 119 -3.54 19.05 -5.87
N ILE A 120 -2.40 19.06 -6.56
CA ILE A 120 -2.31 18.84 -8.01
C ILE A 120 -1.59 17.54 -8.36
N VAL A 121 -1.78 17.06 -9.58
CA VAL A 121 -1.07 15.87 -10.07
C VAL A 121 0.44 16.13 -10.11
N GLY A 122 1.18 15.37 -9.31
CA GLY A 122 2.64 15.46 -9.21
C GLY A 122 3.35 14.14 -9.51
N ASN A 123 4.56 14.01 -8.96
CA ASN A 123 5.32 12.76 -8.94
C ASN A 123 4.87 11.91 -7.75
N GLY A 124 3.82 11.12 -7.93
CA GLY A 124 3.28 10.29 -6.87
C GLY A 124 4.18 9.14 -6.44
N ASP A 125 5.17 8.72 -7.24
CA ASP A 125 6.18 7.74 -6.79
C ASP A 125 7.10 8.35 -5.71
N GLU A 126 7.49 9.61 -5.89
CA GLU A 126 8.30 10.37 -4.94
C GLU A 126 7.49 10.72 -3.69
N CYS A 127 6.28 11.26 -3.86
CA CYS A 127 5.39 11.56 -2.74
C CYS A 127 5.12 10.32 -1.85
N LEU A 128 4.77 9.17 -2.43
CA LEU A 128 4.56 7.94 -1.65
C LEU A 128 5.86 7.42 -1.00
N LYS A 129 7.03 7.70 -1.58
CA LYS A 129 8.32 7.35 -1.00
C LYS A 129 8.65 8.24 0.19
N ASP A 130 8.37 9.53 0.10
CA ASP A 130 8.61 10.48 1.19
C ASP A 130 7.64 10.24 2.34
N MET A 131 6.36 9.97 2.05
CA MET A 131 5.41 9.49 3.05
C MET A 131 5.89 8.20 3.73
N HIS A 132 6.41 7.24 2.97
CA HIS A 132 6.95 6.00 3.52
C HIS A 132 8.09 6.28 4.52
N ASN A 133 9.06 7.10 4.12
CA ASN A 133 10.20 7.46 4.95
C ASN A 133 9.76 8.21 6.21
N GLU A 134 8.84 9.17 6.09
CA GLU A 134 8.36 9.97 7.21
C GLU A 134 7.62 9.11 8.24
N ILE A 135 6.73 8.21 7.80
CA ILE A 135 6.03 7.28 8.70
C ILE A 135 7.05 6.36 9.38
N LYS A 136 8.01 5.84 8.63
CA LYS A 136 9.07 4.97 9.14
C LYS A 136 9.89 5.67 10.22
N GLU A 137 10.34 6.89 9.96
CA GLU A 137 11.11 7.68 10.90
C GLU A 137 10.33 8.01 12.18
N ARG A 138 9.05 8.38 12.06
CA ARG A 138 8.21 8.65 13.23
C ARG A 138 8.02 7.42 14.11
N ILE A 139 7.75 6.25 13.52
CA ILE A 139 7.61 4.99 14.27
C ILE A 139 8.96 4.60 14.88
N ALA A 140 10.05 4.68 14.12
CA ALA A 140 11.39 4.29 14.59
C ALA A 140 11.90 5.13 15.78
N ARG A 141 11.35 6.34 15.96
CA ARG A 141 11.64 7.21 17.12
C ARG A 141 10.78 6.92 18.34
N ASP A 142 9.71 6.12 18.23
CA ASP A 142 8.84 5.80 19.37
C ASP A 142 9.54 4.80 20.31
N PRO A 143 9.66 5.09 21.63
CA PRO A 143 10.26 4.19 22.60
C PRO A 143 9.58 2.81 22.69
N ASP A 144 8.26 2.74 22.49
CA ASP A 144 7.51 1.48 22.49
C ASP A 144 7.89 0.63 21.27
N PHE A 145 8.16 1.24 20.12
CA PHE A 145 8.65 0.54 18.94
C PHE A 145 10.07 0.01 19.16
N LEU A 146 10.98 0.84 19.67
CA LEU A 146 12.38 0.43 19.93
C LEU A 146 12.48 -0.78 20.87
N SER A 147 11.56 -0.91 21.82
CA SER A 147 11.50 -2.03 22.76
C SER A 147 10.66 -3.22 22.27
N SER A 148 9.99 -3.10 21.11
CA SER A 148 9.02 -4.09 20.63
C SER A 148 9.64 -5.36 20.03
N GLY A 149 10.89 -5.28 19.56
CA GLY A 149 11.56 -6.35 18.80
C GLY A 149 11.02 -6.54 17.38
N ILE A 150 10.19 -5.63 16.86
CA ILE A 150 9.73 -5.64 15.47
C ILE A 150 10.91 -5.26 14.57
N ASP A 151 11.17 -6.07 13.54
CA ASP A 151 12.25 -5.79 12.58
C ASP A 151 11.86 -4.75 11.52
N ASP A 152 12.88 -4.16 10.90
CA ASP A 152 12.73 -3.10 9.90
C ASP A 152 11.97 -3.56 8.65
N SER A 153 12.07 -4.85 8.29
CA SER A 153 11.37 -5.41 7.13
C SER A 153 9.87 -5.52 7.39
N ASP A 154 9.46 -5.90 8.59
CA ASP A 154 8.06 -5.94 9.00
C ASP A 154 7.49 -4.53 9.12
N LEU A 155 8.29 -3.55 9.56
CA LEU A 155 7.92 -2.14 9.51
C LEU A 155 7.68 -1.66 8.07
N ASP A 156 8.60 -1.96 7.14
CA ASP A 156 8.44 -1.59 5.73
C ASP A 156 7.20 -2.22 5.10
N LYS A 157 6.96 -3.53 5.34
CA LYS A 157 5.75 -4.23 4.87
C LYS A 157 4.48 -3.57 5.40
N PHE A 158 4.48 -3.17 6.66
CA PHE A 158 3.34 -2.50 7.29
C PHE A 158 3.06 -1.17 6.60
N ILE A 159 4.08 -0.34 6.39
CA ILE A 159 3.86 0.98 5.80
C ILE A 159 3.42 0.86 4.33
N ILE A 160 3.96 -0.10 3.57
CA ILE A 160 3.46 -0.37 2.20
C ILE A 160 1.99 -0.77 2.22
N ALA A 161 1.56 -1.65 3.13
CA ALA A 161 0.15 -2.02 3.27
C ALA A 161 -0.73 -0.83 3.69
N LEU A 162 -0.23 0.03 4.58
CA LEU A 162 -0.93 1.24 5.05
C LEU A 162 -1.10 2.26 3.92
N LEU A 163 -0.04 2.52 3.15
CA LEU A 163 -0.10 3.38 1.97
C LEU A 163 -1.08 2.82 0.93
N GLN A 164 -1.06 1.50 0.70
CA GLN A 164 -2.03 0.86 -0.21
C GLN A 164 -3.47 1.10 0.25
N TYR A 165 -3.74 0.96 1.54
CA TYR A 165 -5.05 1.19 2.11
C TYR A 165 -5.53 2.62 1.89
N VAL A 166 -4.73 3.63 2.26
CA VAL A 166 -5.14 5.04 2.10
C VAL A 166 -5.26 5.48 0.64
N VAL A 167 -4.52 4.86 -0.29
CA VAL A 167 -4.67 5.11 -1.73
C VAL A 167 -6.00 4.55 -2.24
N ILE A 168 -6.36 3.32 -1.86
CA ILE A 168 -7.62 2.64 -2.25
C ILE A 168 -8.83 3.40 -1.69
N GLU A 169 -8.80 3.77 -0.41
CA GLU A 169 -9.86 4.53 0.26
C GLU A 169 -9.92 6.01 -0.19
N CYS A 170 -9.11 6.38 -1.19
CA CYS A 170 -9.08 7.70 -1.81
C CYS A 170 -8.78 8.88 -0.89
N GLN A 171 -7.95 8.62 0.13
CA GLN A 171 -7.54 9.61 1.12
C GLN A 171 -6.26 10.35 0.71
N VAL A 172 -5.44 9.72 -0.11
CA VAL A 172 -4.20 10.28 -0.66
C VAL A 172 -4.13 10.04 -2.16
N LEU A 173 -3.36 10.86 -2.88
CA LEU A 173 -3.31 10.92 -4.35
C LEU A 173 -4.66 11.30 -4.99
N LEU A 174 -4.60 12.05 -6.09
CA LEU A 174 -5.79 12.57 -6.76
C LEU A 174 -6.63 11.43 -7.35
N ASN A 175 -7.95 11.60 -7.31
CA ASN A 175 -8.90 10.65 -7.86
C ASN A 175 -9.22 11.01 -9.32
N PRO A 176 -8.79 10.21 -10.32
CA PRO A 176 -9.02 10.54 -11.74
C PRO A 176 -10.49 10.58 -12.15
N ASN A 177 -11.41 10.13 -11.30
CA ASN A 177 -12.84 10.27 -11.56
C ASN A 177 -13.35 11.70 -11.31
N ASN A 178 -12.70 12.47 -10.43
CA ASN A 178 -13.12 13.82 -10.10
C ASN A 178 -12.82 14.79 -11.26
N ASP A 179 -11.71 14.58 -11.96
CA ASP A 179 -11.30 15.43 -13.09
C ASP A 179 -12.04 15.10 -14.40
N LYS A 180 -12.75 13.97 -14.46
CA LYS A 180 -13.58 13.61 -15.62
C LYS A 180 -14.99 14.20 -15.55
N GLU A 181 -15.48 14.51 -14.36
CA GLU A 181 -16.79 15.14 -14.19
C GLU A 181 -16.80 16.60 -14.68
N SER A 182 -15.65 17.27 -14.80
CA SER A 182 -15.58 18.62 -15.38
C SER A 182 -15.72 18.65 -16.90
N ASP A 183 -15.37 17.56 -17.60
CA ASP A 183 -15.42 17.51 -19.07
C ASP A 183 -16.83 17.17 -19.60
N ASP A 184 -17.67 16.50 -18.80
CA ASP A 184 -19.02 16.08 -19.21
C ASP A 184 -20.11 17.16 -19.01
N VAL A 185 -19.78 18.35 -18.50
CA VAL A 185 -20.75 19.46 -18.33
C VAL A 185 -20.85 20.36 -19.57
N ILE A 186 -20.05 20.10 -20.61
CA ILE A 186 -20.12 20.79 -21.91
C ILE A 186 -20.44 19.77 -23.01
N ALA A 187 -21.69 19.30 -23.06
CA ALA A 187 -22.26 18.61 -24.21
C ALA A 187 -23.72 19.02 -24.45
#